data_AF-A0A1J3G4N8-F1
#
_entry.id   AF-A0A1J3G4N8-F1
#
_cell.length_a   1.000
_cell.length_b   1.000
_cell.length_c   1.000
_cell.angle_alpha   90.00
_cell.angle_beta   90.00
_cell.angle_gamma   90.00
#
_symmetry.space_group_name_H-M   'P 1'
#
loop_
_entity.id
_entity.type
_entity.pdbx_description
1 polymer ?
#
loop_
_entity_poly.entity_id
_entity_poly.type
_entity_poly.pdbx_seq_one_letter_code
_entity_poly.pdbx_strand_id
1 'polypeptide(L)'
;GSDLQIREPKVAVVVVSQSYPTSSSCLNELQTILDFHDKGQLSVLPIFYKVDPSDIRKQTGDVADAFKELGEEYPDDKVQAWRISLTKLTNISGLDSRFWSNEAKMVDLITNEILLLLSNKPNNPSTTKA
;
A
#
# COMPACT_ATOMS: atom_id res chain seq x y z
N GLY A 1 6.88 -18.24 30.52
CA GLY A 1 6.67 -18.29 29.08
C GLY A 1 6.19 -16.93 28.66
N SER A 2 7.02 -16.13 28.02
CA SER A 2 6.61 -14.86 27.45
C SER A 2 6.01 -15.16 26.08
N ASP A 3 4.67 -15.13 25.99
CA ASP A 3 4.02 -14.96 24.69
C ASP A 3 4.62 -13.71 24.06
N LEU A 4 5.35 -13.90 22.97
CA LEU A 4 5.78 -12.80 22.13
C LEU A 4 4.51 -12.28 21.45
N GLN A 5 3.80 -11.35 22.09
CA GLN A 5 2.74 -10.61 21.44
C GLN A 5 3.37 -9.84 20.28
N ILE A 6 3.31 -10.42 19.08
CA ILE A 6 3.55 -9.70 17.85
C ILE A 6 2.46 -8.63 17.80
N ARG A 7 2.86 -7.40 18.10
CA ARG A 7 1.95 -6.25 18.03
C ARG A 7 1.52 -6.13 16.58
N GLU A 8 0.22 -6.05 16.33
CA GLU A 8 -0.31 -5.78 15.01
C GLU A 8 0.35 -4.51 14.44
N PRO A 9 0.73 -4.51 13.16
CA PRO A 9 1.39 -3.35 12.56
C PRO A 9 0.43 -2.17 12.58
N LYS A 10 0.95 -0.99 12.94
CA LYS A 10 0.18 0.27 12.91
C LYS A 10 0.33 1.03 11.59
N VAL A 11 1.42 0.77 10.88
CA VAL A 11 1.77 1.41 9.61
C VAL A 11 2.28 0.32 8.67
N ALA A 12 1.79 0.31 7.44
CA ALA A 12 2.33 -0.47 6.34
C ALA A 12 2.90 0.46 5.27
N VAL A 13 4.15 0.22 4.89
CA VAL A 13 4.79 0.92 3.78
C VAL A 13 4.69 0.04 2.55
N VAL A 14 4.01 0.51 1.51
CA VAL A 14 3.79 -0.26 0.28
C VAL A 14 4.67 0.32 -0.82
N VAL A 15 5.72 -0.41 -1.20
CA VAL A 15 6.65 0.01 -2.27
C VAL A 15 6.21 -0.59 -3.59
N VAL A 16 5.60 0.22 -4.45
CA VAL A 16 5.18 -0.16 -5.80
C VAL A 16 6.33 0.13 -6.76
N SER A 17 6.97 -0.93 -7.26
CA SER A 17 7.98 -0.90 -8.32
C SER A 17 7.39 -1.38 -9.64
N GLN A 18 8.18 -1.33 -10.72
CA GLN A 18 7.76 -1.77 -12.06
C GLN A 18 7.26 -3.22 -12.08
N SER A 19 7.88 -4.12 -11.32
CA SER A 19 7.50 -5.54 -11.27
C SER A 19 6.45 -5.86 -10.20
N TYR A 20 5.97 -4.87 -9.43
CA TYR A 20 4.97 -5.11 -8.39
C TYR A 20 3.67 -5.72 -8.95
N PRO A 21 3.11 -5.23 -10.09
CA PRO A 21 1.85 -5.74 -10.63
C PRO A 21 1.95 -7.16 -11.22
N THR A 22 3.14 -7.72 -11.39
CA THR A 22 3.32 -9.10 -11.88
C THR A 22 3.30 -10.14 -10.76
N SER A 23 3.44 -9.71 -9.50
CA SER A 23 3.50 -10.61 -8.35
C SER A 23 2.13 -10.79 -7.72
N SER A 24 1.50 -11.94 -7.96
CA SER A 24 0.21 -12.28 -7.34
C SER A 24 0.29 -12.29 -5.81
N SER A 25 1.43 -12.64 -5.22
CA SER A 25 1.64 -12.56 -3.76
C SER A 25 1.57 -11.12 -3.27
N CYS A 26 2.27 -10.19 -3.94
CA CYS A 26 2.24 -8.77 -3.58
C CYS A 26 0.82 -8.19 -3.72
N LEU A 27 0.08 -8.60 -4.76
CA LEU A 27 -1.30 -8.15 -4.97
C LEU A 27 -2.26 -8.70 -3.91
N ASN A 28 -2.10 -9.95 -3.46
CA ASN A 28 -2.88 -10.51 -2.35
C ASN A 28 -2.56 -9.83 -1.01
N GLU A 29 -1.28 -9.54 -0.76
CA GLU A 29 -0.85 -8.77 0.42
C GLU A 29 -1.45 -7.36 0.41
N LEU A 30 -1.46 -6.71 -0.76
CA LEU A 30 -2.05 -5.37 -0.92
C LEU A 30 -3.54 -5.37 -0.57
N GLN A 31 -4.31 -6.37 -1.03
CA GLN A 31 -5.73 -6.51 -0.64
C GLN A 31 -5.89 -6.56 0.87
N THR A 32 -5.09 -7.41 1.53
CA THR A 32 -5.13 -7.57 2.98
C THR A 32 -4.79 -6.24 3.68
N ILE A 33 -3.73 -5.56 3.24
CA ILE A 33 -3.32 -4.25 3.79
C ILE A 33 -4.45 -3.22 3.65
N LEU A 34 -5.08 -3.15 2.48
CA LEU A 34 -6.16 -2.19 2.22
C LEU A 34 -7.42 -2.52 3.04
N ASP A 35 -7.73 -3.79 3.26
CA ASP A 35 -8.84 -4.20 4.13
C ASP A 35 -8.65 -3.73 5.58
N PHE A 36 -7.43 -3.81 6.11
CA PHE A 36 -7.11 -3.26 7.45
C PHE A 36 -7.12 -1.73 7.46
N HIS A 37 -6.64 -1.10 6.40
CA HIS A 37 -6.67 0.35 6.23
C HIS A 37 -8.10 0.90 6.23
N ASP A 38 -9.01 0.27 5.49
CA ASP A 38 -10.42 0.69 5.41
C ASP A 38 -11.16 0.56 6.73
N LYS A 39 -10.76 -0.39 7.56
CA LYS A 39 -11.29 -0.57 8.92
C LYS A 39 -10.70 0.44 9.92
N GLY A 40 -9.79 1.31 9.48
CA GLY A 40 -9.09 2.27 10.33
C GLY A 40 -8.07 1.60 11.28
N GLN A 41 -7.67 0.37 10.99
CA GLN A 41 -6.79 -0.44 11.85
C GLN A 41 -5.31 -0.28 11.48
N LEU A 42 -5.03 0.15 10.24
CA LEU A 42 -3.67 0.25 9.69
C LEU A 42 -3.52 1.54 8.88
N SER A 43 -2.49 2.34 9.18
CA SER A 43 -2.11 3.45 8.29
C SER A 43 -1.28 2.93 7.12
N VAL A 44 -1.47 3.47 5.92
CA VAL A 44 -0.74 3.03 4.72
C VAL A 44 0.05 4.20 4.16
N LEU A 45 1.35 3.97 3.90
CA LEU A 45 2.22 4.92 3.20
C LEU A 45 2.67 4.30 1.86
N PRO A 46 2.06 4.67 0.74
CA PRO A 46 2.49 4.24 -0.59
C PRO A 46 3.81 4.92 -0.99
N ILE A 47 4.71 4.16 -1.60
CA ILE A 47 5.92 4.64 -2.26
C ILE A 47 5.91 4.13 -3.70
N PHE A 48 5.83 5.03 -4.66
CA PHE A 48 5.92 4.73 -6.08
C PHE A 48 7.38 4.82 -6.51
N TYR A 49 8.05 3.67 -6.55
CA TYR A 49 9.48 3.58 -6.80
C TYR A 49 9.76 3.41 -8.30
N LYS A 50 10.27 4.48 -8.92
CA LYS A 50 10.63 4.56 -10.34
C LYS A 50 9.48 4.20 -11.30
N VAL A 51 8.24 4.43 -10.88
CA VAL A 51 7.02 4.22 -11.68
C VAL A 51 6.15 5.47 -11.63
N ASP A 52 5.33 5.69 -12.67
CA ASP A 52 4.32 6.75 -12.65
C ASP A 52 3.08 6.30 -11.87
N PRO A 53 2.70 6.98 -10.77
CA PRO A 53 1.45 6.67 -10.08
C PRO A 53 0.22 6.72 -11.00
N SER A 54 0.26 7.53 -12.06
CA SER A 54 -0.80 7.62 -13.08
C SER A 54 -0.95 6.34 -13.88
N ASP A 55 0.16 5.69 -14.23
CA ASP A 55 0.15 4.41 -14.95
C ASP A 55 -0.36 3.29 -14.06
N ILE A 56 0.01 3.29 -12.77
CA ILE A 56 -0.56 2.37 -11.77
C ILE A 56 -2.08 2.61 -11.63
N ARG A 57 -2.50 3.87 -11.51
CA ARG A 57 -3.90 4.24 -11.28
C ARG A 57 -4.80 3.88 -12.44
N LYS A 58 -4.35 4.20 -13.66
CA LYS A 58 -5.07 3.96 -14.92
C LYS A 58 -4.85 2.56 -15.48
N GLN A 59 -3.89 1.82 -14.92
CA GLN A 59 -3.51 0.48 -15.34
C GLN A 59 -3.11 0.47 -16.81
N THR A 60 -2.19 1.37 -17.17
CA THR A 60 -1.66 1.58 -18.54
C THR A 60 -0.20 1.12 -18.65
N GLY A 61 0.30 0.98 -19.88
CA GLY A 61 1.67 0.51 -20.14
C GLY A 61 1.92 -0.88 -19.56
N ASP A 62 3.09 -1.06 -18.94
CA ASP A 62 3.52 -2.33 -18.34
C ASP A 62 2.52 -2.91 -17.31
N VAL A 63 1.73 -2.05 -16.64
CA VAL A 63 0.69 -2.49 -15.69
C VAL A 63 -0.45 -3.21 -16.41
N ALA A 64 -0.81 -2.73 -17.60
CA ALA A 64 -1.85 -3.35 -18.42
C ALA A 64 -1.42 -4.74 -18.88
N ASP A 65 -0.16 -4.86 -19.33
CA ASP A 65 0.44 -6.10 -19.79
C ASP A 65 0.54 -7.12 -18.65
N ALA A 66 1.00 -6.70 -17.47
CA ALA A 66 1.04 -7.56 -16.28
C ALA A 66 -0.33 -8.15 -15.92
N PHE A 67 -1.39 -7.35 -15.98
CA PHE A 67 -2.74 -7.86 -15.72
C PHE A 67 -3.31 -8.74 -16.84
N LYS A 68 -2.80 -8.61 -18.08
CA LYS A 68 -3.17 -9.51 -19.16
C LYS A 68 -2.59 -10.90 -18.90
N GLU A 69 -1.32 -10.97 -18.52
CA GLU A 69 -0.63 -12.22 -18.14
C GLU A 69 -1.33 -12.88 -16.94
N LEU A 70 -1.62 -12.11 -15.88
CA LEU A 70 -2.36 -12.63 -14.73
C LEU A 70 -3.78 -13.13 -15.08
N GLY A 71 -4.41 -12.57 -16.10
CA GLY A 71 -5.71 -13.04 -16.60
C GLY A 71 -5.66 -14.42 -17.29
N GLU A 72 -4.48 -14.88 -17.70
CA GLU A 72 -4.29 -16.23 -18.25
C GLU A 72 -4.20 -17.28 -17.13
N GLU A 73 -3.80 -16.87 -15.92
CA GLU A 73 -3.56 -17.75 -14.78
C GLU A 73 -4.68 -17.72 -13.71
N TYR A 74 -5.37 -16.60 -13.56
CA TYR A 74 -6.32 -16.37 -12.47
C TYR A 74 -7.72 -16.00 -12.98
N PRO A 75 -8.77 -16.34 -12.22
CA PRO A 75 -10.14 -15.93 -12.52
C PRO A 75 -10.32 -14.40 -12.64
N ASP A 76 -11.23 -13.99 -13.53
CA ASP A 76 -11.51 -12.57 -13.80
C ASP A 76 -11.86 -11.77 -12.55
N ASP A 77 -12.67 -12.31 -11.64
CA ASP A 77 -13.07 -11.65 -10.40
C ASP A 77 -11.86 -11.33 -9.50
N LYS A 78 -10.89 -12.24 -9.44
CA LYS A 78 -9.65 -12.05 -8.71
C LYS A 78 -8.78 -10.95 -9.34
N VAL A 79 -8.63 -10.98 -10.66
CA VAL A 79 -7.87 -9.95 -11.40
C VAL A 79 -8.53 -8.58 -11.24
N GLN A 80 -9.86 -8.50 -11.28
CA GLN A 80 -10.59 -7.25 -11.03
C GLN A 80 -10.39 -6.74 -9.60
N ALA A 81 -10.37 -7.63 -8.59
CA ALA A 81 -10.10 -7.23 -7.21
C ALA A 81 -8.69 -6.65 -7.03
N TRP A 82 -7.69 -7.20 -7.72
CA TRP A 82 -6.32 -6.65 -7.76
C TRP A 82 -6.24 -5.29 -8.45
N ARG A 83 -6.93 -5.12 -9.58
CA ARG A 83 -7.04 -3.82 -10.28
C ARG A 83 -7.63 -2.74 -9.37
N ILE A 84 -8.73 -3.07 -8.68
CA ILE A 84 -9.37 -2.16 -7.71
C ILE A 84 -8.40 -1.79 -6.58
N SER A 85 -7.64 -2.77 -6.07
CA SER A 85 -6.68 -2.56 -4.99
C SER A 85 -5.55 -1.60 -5.37
N LEU A 86 -4.94 -1.76 -6.55
CA LEU A 86 -3.92 -0.83 -7.04
C LEU A 86 -4.48 0.57 -7.26
N THR A 87 -5.65 0.70 -7.90
CA THR A 87 -6.29 2.01 -8.08
C THR A 87 -6.59 2.66 -6.72
N LYS A 88 -7.05 1.89 -5.75
CA LYS A 88 -7.30 2.39 -4.39
C LYS A 88 -6.02 2.88 -3.70
N LEU A 89 -4.93 2.11 -3.79
CA LEU A 89 -3.64 2.50 -3.25
C LEU A 89 -3.16 3.85 -3.82
N THR A 90 -3.38 4.10 -5.11
CA THR A 90 -3.00 5.39 -5.75
C THR A 90 -3.84 6.59 -5.31
N ASN A 91 -4.98 6.37 -4.64
CA ASN A 91 -5.78 7.44 -4.05
C ASN A 91 -5.32 7.80 -2.63
N ILE A 92 -4.39 7.04 -2.05
CA ILE A 92 -3.77 7.34 -0.76
C ILE A 92 -2.56 8.25 -1.01
N SER A 93 -2.41 9.32 -0.22
CA SER A 93 -1.24 10.20 -0.30
C SER A 93 0.04 9.42 -0.04
N GLY A 94 1.03 9.55 -0.94
CA GLY A 94 2.28 8.81 -0.89
C GLY A 94 3.43 9.57 -1.51
N LEU A 95 4.57 8.88 -1.65
CA LEU A 95 5.81 9.44 -2.20
C LEU A 95 6.06 8.91 -3.61
N ASP A 96 6.44 9.81 -4.52
CA ASP A 96 6.90 9.46 -5.87
C ASP A 96 8.43 9.61 -5.90
N SER A 97 9.14 8.49 -6.03
CA SER A 97 10.61 8.49 -5.98
C SER A 97 11.25 9.23 -7.15
N ARG A 98 10.52 9.49 -8.24
CA ARG A 98 11.03 10.21 -9.42
C ARG A 98 11.32 11.67 -9.12
N PHE A 99 10.72 12.22 -8.06
CA PHE A 99 11.01 13.57 -7.58
C PHE A 99 12.21 13.66 -6.63
N TRP A 100 12.91 12.54 -6.37
CA TRP A 100 14.02 12.48 -5.43
C TRP A 100 15.33 12.14 -6.16
N SER A 101 16.32 13.02 -6.05
CA SER A 101 17.67 12.78 -6.59
C SER A 101 18.58 12.01 -5.64
N ASN A 102 18.17 11.83 -4.38
CA ASN A 102 18.93 11.13 -3.35
C ASN A 102 18.00 10.23 -2.53
N GLU A 103 18.15 8.92 -2.70
CA GLU A 103 17.32 7.91 -2.02
C GLU A 103 17.50 7.93 -0.50
N ALA A 104 18.69 8.24 0.02
CA ALA A 104 18.90 8.33 1.47
C ALA A 104 18.04 9.44 2.10
N LYS A 105 17.94 10.61 1.44
CA LYS A 105 17.05 11.69 1.90
C LYS A 105 15.57 11.29 1.84
N MET A 106 15.18 10.49 0.85
CA MET A 106 13.83 9.95 0.76
C MET A 106 13.55 8.98 1.92
N VAL A 107 14.51 8.11 2.25
CA VAL A 107 14.41 7.19 3.41
C VAL A 107 14.31 7.95 4.73
N ASP A 108 15.07 9.04 4.89
CA ASP A 108 14.95 9.91 6.07
C ASP A 108 13.54 10.51 6.19
N LEU A 109 12.95 10.97 5.07
CA LEU A 109 11.57 11.47 5.06
C LEU A 109 10.57 10.36 5.41
N ILE A 110 10.72 9.17 4.82
CA ILE A 110 9.85 8.01 5.10
C ILE A 110 9.89 7.68 6.60
N THR A 111 11.08 7.68 7.20
CA THR A 111 11.26 7.41 8.62
C THR A 111 10.53 8.45 9.49
N ASN A 112 10.61 9.73 9.12
CA ASN A 112 9.90 10.80 9.80
C ASN A 112 8.37 10.67 9.65
N GLU A 113 7.87 10.36 8.46
CA GLU A 113 6.45 10.16 8.19
C GLU A 113 5.89 9.00 9.04
N ILE A 114 6.61 7.88 9.08
CA ILE A 114 6.25 6.74 9.94
C ILE A 114 6.19 7.16 11.41
N LEU A 115 7.18 7.93 11.88
CA LEU A 115 7.20 8.42 13.28
C LEU A 115 5.98 9.30 13.59
N LEU A 116 5.58 10.17 12.66
CA LEU A 116 4.38 11.00 12.80
C LEU A 116 3.10 10.15 12.83
N LEU A 117 2.96 9.19 11.91
CA LEU A 117 1.82 8.27 11.88
C LEU A 117 1.70 7.46 13.17
N LEU A 118 2.83 7.03 13.75
CA LEU A 118 2.84 6.31 15.03
C LEU A 118 2.51 7.19 16.24
N SER A 119 2.77 8.50 16.15
CA SER A 119 2.54 9.48 17.23
C SER A 119 1.09 9.96 17.28
N ASN A 120 0.41 10.00 16.13
CA ASN A 120 -1.02 10.31 16.04
C ASN A 120 -1.85 9.13 16.57
N LYS A 121 -2.24 9.17 17.84
CA LYS A 121 -3.18 8.19 18.40
C LYS A 121 -4.51 8.30 17.65
N PRO A 122 -5.17 7.18 17.27
CA PRO A 122 -6.58 7.23 16.93
C PRO A 122 -7.34 7.79 18.14
N ASN A 123 -8.12 8.85 17.93
CA ASN A 123 -9.07 9.33 18.92
C ASN A 123 -10.05 8.18 19.21
N ASN A 124 -9.88 7.54 20.36
CA ASN A 124 -10.84 6.56 20.84
C ASN A 124 -12.13 7.35 21.17
N PRO A 125 -13.28 7.09 20.54
CA PRO A 125 -14.51 7.73 20.98
C PRO A 125 -14.73 7.33 22.42
N SER A 126 -14.73 8.33 23.30
CA SER A 126 -15.00 8.16 24.71
C SER A 126 -16.31 7.40 24.86
N THR A 127 -16.28 6.27 25.55
CA THR A 127 -17.47 5.59 26.02
C THR A 127 -18.23 6.52 26.94
N THR A 128 -19.22 7.23 26.40
CA THR A 128 -20.29 7.78 27.22
C THR A 128 -21.36 6.71 27.34
N LYS A 129 -21.28 5.94 28.43
CA LYS A 129 -22.45 5.30 29.01
C LYS A 129 -23.39 6.40 29.51
N ALA A 130 -24.63 6.35 29.05
CA ALA A 130 -25.82 6.78 29.77
C ALA A 130 -26.87 5.69 29.58
#